data_AF-A0A931QW39-F1
#
_entry.id   AF-A0A931QW39-F1
#
_cell.length_a   1.000
_cell.length_b   1.000
_cell.length_c   1.000
_cell.angle_alpha   90.00
_cell.angle_beta   90.00
_cell.angle_gamma   90.00
#
_symmetry.space_group_name_H-M   'P 1'
#
loop_
_entity.id
_entity.type
_entity.pdbx_description
1 polymer ?
#
loop_
_entity_poly.entity_id
_entity_poly.type
_entity_poly.pdbx_seq_one_letter_code
_entity_poly.pdbx_strand_id
1 'polypeptide(L)' 'METRVNTNNQTSYEPEADILSWEVSHKPITHAKEAGNVIIHFADDDTPVLVEILEASTFLSQATATRTRALAA' A
#
# COMPACT_ATOMS: atom_id res chain seq x y z
N MET A 1 3.02 15.22 24.23
CA MET A 1 3.26 13.79 24.01
C MET A 1 3.42 13.62 22.52
N GLU A 2 4.66 13.63 22.02
CA GLU A 2 4.92 13.42 20.60
C GLU A 2 4.89 11.91 20.34
N THR A 3 3.84 11.44 19.69
CA THR A 3 3.73 10.04 19.29
C THR A 3 4.77 9.78 18.22
N ARG A 4 5.91 9.19 18.59
CA ARG A 4 6.85 8.59 17.63
C ARG A 4 6.08 7.55 16.82
N VAL A 5 5.81 7.84 15.56
CA VAL A 5 5.39 6.83 14.59
C VAL A 5 6.59 5.91 14.39
N ASN A 6 6.51 4.67 14.88
CA ASN A 6 7.54 3.67 14.64
C ASN A 6 7.39 3.17 13.20
N THR A 7 8.28 3.59 12.29
CA THR A 7 8.19 3.36 10.84
C THR A 7 8.79 2.03 10.38
N ASN A 8 8.59 0.93 11.12
CA ASN A 8 9.08 -0.40 10.73
C ASN A 8 8.09 -1.09 9.76
N ASN A 9 7.61 -0.33 8.77
CA ASN A 9 6.53 -0.74 7.89
C ASN A 9 7.12 -1.52 6.71
N GLN A 10 6.83 -2.82 6.67
CA GLN A 10 7.35 -3.73 5.64
C GLN A 10 6.55 -3.57 4.34
N THR A 11 7.25 -3.31 3.24
CA THR A 11 6.70 -3.39 1.88
C THR A 11 7.19 -4.67 1.20
N SER A 12 6.30 -5.42 0.57
CA SER A 12 6.62 -6.64 -0.17
C SER A 12 5.90 -6.65 -1.52
N TYR A 13 6.56 -7.15 -2.55
CA TYR A 13 5.97 -7.33 -3.87
C TYR A 13 5.95 -8.82 -4.22
N GLU A 14 4.77 -9.35 -4.51
CA GLU A 14 4.53 -10.73 -4.92
C GLU A 14 4.33 -10.73 -6.45
N PRO A 15 5.35 -11.16 -7.23
CA PRO A 15 5.34 -10.99 -8.68
C PRO A 15 4.45 -11.99 -9.43
N GLU A 16 4.09 -13.14 -8.84
CA GLU A 16 3.22 -14.13 -9.47
C GLU A 16 1.76 -13.69 -9.42
N ALA A 17 1.36 -13.03 -8.33
CA ALA A 17 0.05 -12.43 -8.12
C ALA A 17 -0.05 -10.98 -8.63
N ASP A 18 1.08 -10.33 -8.93
CA ASP A 18 1.18 -8.90 -9.26
C ASP A 18 0.57 -7.99 -8.18
N ILE A 19 0.95 -8.25 -6.92
CA ILE A 19 0.44 -7.54 -5.74
C ILE A 19 1.58 -6.86 -4.99
N LEU A 20 1.42 -5.57 -4.70
CA LEU A 20 2.26 -4.82 -3.77
C LEU A 20 1.54 -4.68 -2.43
N SER A 21 2.14 -5.24 -1.39
CA SER A 21 1.65 -5.20 -0.02
C SER A 21 2.46 -4.19 0.80
N TRP A 22 1.78 -3.37 1.59
CA TRP A 22 2.38 -2.44 2.53
C TRP A 22 1.74 -2.56 3.91
N GLU A 23 2.50 -3.10 4.86
CA GLU A 23 2.05 -3.23 6.24
C GLU A 23 2.11 -1.87 6.94
N VAL A 24 0.98 -1.41 7.45
CA VAL A 24 0.79 -0.10 8.10
C VAL A 24 0.86 -0.21 9.62
N SER A 25 0.39 -1.33 10.19
CA SER A 25 0.46 -1.65 11.62
C SER A 25 0.46 -3.16 11.86
N HIS A 26 0.76 -3.59 13.09
CA HIS A 26 0.76 -5.00 13.49
C HIS A 26 -0.54 -5.44 14.20
N LYS A 27 -1.65 -4.70 14.04
CA LYS A 27 -2.93 -5.08 14.64
C LYS A 27 -3.55 -6.27 13.88
N PRO A 28 -4.44 -7.06 14.51
CA PRO A 28 -5.18 -8.11 13.80
C PRO A 28 -6.10 -7.54 12.72
N ILE A 29 -6.13 -8.17 11.55
CA ILE A 29 -7.09 -7.83 10.48
C ILE A 29 -8.45 -8.45 10.81
N THR A 30 -9.51 -7.66 10.69
CA THR A 30 -10.89 -8.09 10.95
C THR A 30 -11.81 -7.90 9.76
N HIS A 31 -11.55 -6.89 8.92
CA HIS A 31 -12.32 -6.62 7.72
C HIS A 31 -11.48 -5.87 6.68
N ALA A 32 -11.97 -5.79 5.45
CA ALA A 32 -11.31 -5.07 4.36
C ALA A 32 -12.32 -4.23 3.56
N LYS A 33 -11.82 -3.17 2.93
CA LYS A 33 -12.58 -2.33 1.99
C LYS A 33 -11.81 -2.27 0.68
N GLU A 34 -12.51 -2.50 -0.42
CA GLU A 34 -11.97 -2.43 -1.78
C GLU A 34 -12.33 -1.10 -2.43
N ALA A 35 -11.36 -0.48 -3.07
CA ALA A 35 -11.51 0.75 -3.83
C ALA A 35 -10.72 0.65 -5.14
N GLY A 36 -11.37 0.14 -6.19
CA GLY A 36 -10.72 -0.10 -7.47
C GLY A 36 -9.65 -1.20 -7.34
N ASN A 37 -8.42 -0.91 -7.76
CA ASN A 37 -7.31 -1.86 -7.66
C ASN A 37 -6.57 -1.82 -6.32
N VAL A 38 -7.19 -1.27 -5.27
CA VAL A 38 -6.60 -1.18 -3.93
C VAL A 38 -7.52 -1.83 -2.91
N ILE A 39 -6.95 -2.69 -2.07
CA ILE A 39 -7.61 -3.30 -0.92
C ILE A 39 -6.95 -2.75 0.35
N ILE A 40 -7.77 -2.24 1.27
CA ILE A 40 -7.31 -1.77 2.58
C ILE A 40 -7.90 -2.69 3.63
N HIS A 41 -7.02 -3.32 4.41
CA HIS A 41 -7.36 -4.18 5.55
C HIS A 41 -7.34 -3.37 6.84
N PHE A 42 -8.32 -3.62 7.70
CA PHE A 42 -8.56 -2.88 8.92
C PHE A 42 -8.68 -3.78 10.15
N ALA A 43 -8.28 -3.24 11.30
CA ALA A 43 -8.62 -3.77 12.62
C ALA A 43 -10.10 -3.49 12.97
N ASP A 44 -10.55 -4.01 14.11
CA ASP A 44 -11.93 -3.83 14.59
C ASP A 44 -12.30 -2.37 14.84
N ASP A 45 -11.30 -1.54 15.17
CA ASP A 45 -11.44 -0.10 15.41
C ASP A 45 -11.27 0.78 14.16
N ASP A 46 -11.41 0.20 12.95
CA ASP A 46 -11.18 0.87 11.66
C ASP A 46 -9.74 1.41 11.48
N THR A 47 -8.76 0.99 12.29
CA THR A 47 -7.34 1.31 12.04
C THR A 47 -6.82 0.54 10.82
N PRO A 48 -6.17 1.20 9.84
CA PRO A 48 -5.53 0.51 8.73
C PRO A 48 -4.38 -0.39 9.19
N VAL A 49 -4.32 -1.61 8.65
CA VAL A 49 -3.32 -2.63 8.99
C VAL A 49 -2.46 -2.97 7.80
N LEU A 50 -3.06 -3.22 6.64
CA LEU A 50 -2.37 -3.63 5.43
C LEU A 50 -3.04 -2.96 4.22
N VAL A 51 -2.23 -2.45 3.31
CA VAL A 51 -2.69 -1.96 2.01
C VAL A 51 -2.14 -2.87 0.93
N GLU A 52 -2.99 -3.29 0.01
CA GLU A 52 -2.62 -4.09 -1.15
C GLU A 52 -3.00 -3.34 -2.42
N ILE A 53 -2.03 -3.18 -3.32
CA ILE A 53 -2.24 -2.64 -4.66
C ILE A 53 -2.19 -3.83 -5.62
N LEU A 54 -3.32 -4.08 -6.27
CA LEU A 54 -3.46 -5.04 -7.35
C LEU A 54 -2.96 -4.44 -8.66
N GLU A 55 -2.54 -5.29 -9.60
CA GLU A 55 -1.90 -4.86 -10.86
C GLU A 55 -0.72 -3.91 -10.57
N ALA A 56 0.08 -4.26 -9.56
CA ALA A 56 1.13 -3.38 -9.05
C ALA A 56 2.15 -2.99 -10.11
N SER A 57 2.45 -3.88 -11.07
CA SER A 57 3.27 -3.60 -12.24
C SER A 57 2.75 -2.40 -13.04
N THR A 58 1.44 -2.32 -13.28
CA THR A 58 0.77 -1.19 -13.95
C THR A 58 0.89 0.08 -13.11
N PHE A 59 0.64 0.01 -11.81
CA PHE A 59 0.78 1.16 -10.90
C PHE A 59 2.21 1.73 -10.90
N LEU A 60 3.23 0.88 -10.78
CA LEU A 60 4.64 1.28 -10.79
C LEU A 60 5.07 1.88 -12.13
N SER A 61 4.56 1.37 -13.25
CA SER A 61 4.85 1.89 -14.59
C SER A 61 4.36 3.34 -14.75
N GLN A 62 3.17 3.65 -14.24
CA GLN A 62 2.58 5.01 -14.30
C GLN A 62 3.31 6.00 -13.39
N ALA A 63 3.71 5.55 -12.19
CA ALA A 63 4.52 6.33 -11.27
C ALA A 63 5.86 6.74 -11.91
N THR A 64 6.48 5.82 -12.65
CA THR A 64 7.76 6.09 -13.35
C THR A 64 7.57 7.02 -14.54
N ALA A 65 6.52 6.83 -15.35
CA ALA A 65 6.22 7.66 -16.51
C ALA A 65 5.96 9.14 -16.15
N THR A 66 5.34 9.38 -14.99
CA THR A 66 5.08 10.74 -14.48
C THR A 66 6.39 11.50 -14.18
N ARG A 67 7.42 10.79 -13.69
CA ARG A 67 8.72 11.40 -13.34
C ARG A 67 9.48 11.89 -14.57
N THR A 68 9.39 11.17 -15.69
CA THR A 68 10.05 11.56 -16.95
C THR A 68 9.42 12.82 -17.56
N ARG A 69 8.09 12.99 -17.47
CA ARG A 69 7.42 14.21 -17.95
C ARG A 69 7.74 15.44 -17.09
N ALA A 70 7.90 15.27 -15.78
CA ALA A 70 8.24 16.38 -14.88
C ALA A 70 9.69 16.89 -15.04
N LEU A 71 10.62 16.04 -15.48
CA LEU A 71 12.02 16.44 -15.76
C LEU A 71 12.25 16.97 -17.18
N ALA A 72 11.28 16.79 -18.07
CA ALA A 72 11.34 17.23 -19.47
C ALA A 72 10.56 18.53 -19.74
N ALA A 73 10.07 19.21 -18.70
CA ALA A 73 9.28 20.44 -18.77
C ALA A 73 10.03 21.65 -18.19
#